data_AF-W5YTX1-F1
#
_entry.id   AF-W5YTX1-F1
#
_cell.length_a   1.000
_cell.length_b   1.000
_cell.length_c   1.000
_cell.angle_alpha   90.00
_cell.angle_beta   90.00
_cell.angle_gamma   90.00
#
_symmetry.space_group_name_H-M   'P 1'
#
loop_
_entity.id
_entity.type
_entity.pdbx_description
1 polymer ?
#
loop_
_entity_poly.entity_id
_entity_poly.type
_entity_poly.pdbx_seq_one_letter_code
_entity_poly.pdbx_strand_id
1 'polypeptide(L)'
;MLFTLWWVLLGVVEREAGRAEQQGTRLMINQIRSVLVVKGAEIRLQEGADFRAWSGGNPFEWFGSEPARYDGVCHDGLPEPGRWCFKPLQTGDKGYKKDTAGAQGQVIFQPRQPITLGDRQGSGDTPMAWVVAVEFTDRNGNGRLDGQDLQSGLRLQPVETQNDRAEH
;
A
#
# COMPACT_ATOMS: atom_id res chain seq x y z
N MET A 1 -19.78 -38.97 -12.79
CA MET A 1 -20.29 -37.65 -13.22
C MET A 1 -20.47 -36.65 -12.08
N LEU A 2 -20.95 -37.01 -10.88
CA LEU A 2 -21.03 -36.04 -9.76
C LEU A 2 -19.66 -35.50 -9.33
N PHE A 3 -18.64 -36.36 -9.24
CA PHE A 3 -17.28 -35.97 -8.84
C PHE A 3 -16.60 -34.99 -9.82
N THR A 4 -16.86 -35.14 -11.11
CA THR A 4 -16.33 -34.23 -12.14
C THR A 4 -17.04 -32.88 -12.12
N LEU A 5 -18.35 -32.87 -11.89
CA LEU A 5 -19.12 -31.62 -11.75
C LEU A 5 -18.69 -30.84 -10.49
N TRP A 6 -18.46 -31.55 -9.39
CA TRP A 6 -17.96 -30.97 -8.13
C TRP A 6 -16.60 -30.32 -8.30
N TRP A 7 -15.65 -31.01 -8.96
CA TRP A 7 -14.32 -30.45 -9.22
C TRP A 7 -14.35 -29.20 -10.11
N VAL A 8 -15.22 -29.18 -11.12
CA VAL A 8 -15.38 -28.01 -12.00
C VAL A 8 -15.96 -26.83 -11.23
N LEU A 9 -16.97 -27.05 -10.38
CA LEU A 9 -17.57 -26.00 -9.56
C LEU A 9 -16.56 -25.40 -8.57
N LEU A 10 -15.75 -26.24 -7.92
CA LEU A 10 -14.73 -25.77 -6.97
C LEU A 10 -13.69 -24.88 -7.66
N GLY A 11 -13.18 -25.32 -8.82
CA GLY A 11 -12.20 -24.55 -9.58
C GLY A 11 -12.73 -23.23 -10.15
N VAL A 12 -14.02 -23.14 -10.45
CA VAL A 12 -14.66 -21.87 -10.85
C VAL A 12 -14.77 -20.93 -9.65
N VAL A 13 -15.21 -21.43 -8.49
CA VAL A 13 -15.36 -20.61 -7.27
C VAL A 13 -14.03 -20.03 -6.82
N GLU A 14 -12.95 -20.80 -6.82
CA GLU A 14 -11.60 -20.30 -6.46
C GLU A 14 -11.13 -19.20 -7.41
N ARG A 15 -11.34 -19.37 -8.72
CA ARG A 15 -10.97 -18.35 -9.71
C ARG A 15 -11.78 -17.07 -9.55
N GLU A 16 -13.09 -17.17 -9.31
CA GLU A 16 -13.94 -16.01 -9.10
C GLU A 16 -13.62 -15.31 -7.78
N ALA A 17 -13.29 -16.05 -6.72
CA ALA A 17 -12.79 -15.48 -5.47
C ALA A 17 -11.51 -14.66 -5.71
N GLY A 18 -10.56 -15.18 -6.49
CA GLY A 18 -9.31 -14.49 -6.85
C GLY A 18 -9.55 -13.21 -7.63
N ARG A 19 -10.45 -13.26 -8.61
CA ARG A 19 -10.84 -12.06 -9.37
C ARG A 19 -11.49 -11.02 -8.49
N ALA A 20 -12.42 -11.42 -7.63
CA ALA A 20 -13.12 -10.51 -6.73
C ALA A 20 -12.15 -9.87 -5.72
N GLU A 21 -11.21 -10.64 -5.16
CA GLU A 21 -10.17 -10.11 -4.29
C GLU A 21 -9.27 -9.12 -5.02
N GLN A 22 -8.75 -9.48 -6.20
CA GLN A 22 -7.93 -8.59 -7.02
C GLN A 22 -8.65 -7.27 -7.35
N GLN A 23 -9.93 -7.34 -7.73
CA GLN A 23 -10.74 -6.15 -8.01
C GLN A 23 -10.95 -5.30 -6.74
N GLY A 24 -11.28 -5.93 -5.61
CA GLY A 24 -11.44 -5.24 -4.33
C GLY A 24 -10.16 -4.54 -3.87
N THR A 25 -9.02 -5.20 -4.01
CA THR A 25 -7.71 -4.61 -3.69
C THR A 25 -7.36 -3.44 -4.61
N ARG A 26 -7.66 -3.54 -5.92
CA ARG A 26 -7.49 -2.41 -6.87
C ARG A 26 -8.36 -1.21 -6.48
N LEU A 27 -9.61 -1.46 -6.09
CA LEU A 27 -10.52 -0.40 -5.64
C LEU A 27 -10.00 0.28 -4.38
N MET A 28 -9.55 -0.49 -3.37
CA MET A 28 -8.97 0.07 -2.15
C MET A 28 -7.74 0.92 -2.45
N ILE A 29 -6.83 0.46 -3.32
CA ILE A 29 -5.65 1.24 -3.74
C ILE A 29 -6.08 2.57 -4.39
N ASN A 30 -7.10 2.56 -5.24
CA ASN A 30 -7.61 3.78 -5.86
C ASN A 30 -8.26 4.71 -4.84
N GLN A 31 -8.95 4.18 -3.83
CA GLN A 31 -9.48 4.98 -2.73
C GLN A 31 -8.36 5.62 -1.91
N ILE A 32 -7.31 4.86 -1.56
CA ILE A 32 -6.13 5.39 -0.87
C ILE A 32 -5.52 6.53 -1.69
N ARG A 33 -5.28 6.33 -3.00
CA ARG A 33 -4.76 7.38 -3.88
C ARG A 33 -5.64 8.63 -3.89
N SER A 34 -6.96 8.47 -3.92
CA SER A 34 -7.90 9.60 -3.84
C SER A 34 -7.75 10.36 -2.53
N VAL A 35 -7.65 9.66 -1.40
CA VAL A 35 -7.44 10.26 -0.08
C VAL A 35 -6.10 11.00 0.00
N LEU A 36 -5.04 10.46 -0.61
CA LEU A 36 -3.74 11.15 -0.69
C LEU A 36 -3.81 12.48 -1.45
N VAL A 37 -4.59 12.54 -2.53
CA VAL A 37 -4.80 13.78 -3.30
C VAL A 37 -5.54 14.81 -2.45
N VAL A 38 -6.62 14.40 -1.75
CA VAL A 38 -7.37 15.28 -0.86
C VAL A 38 -6.48 15.78 0.27
N LYS A 39 -5.77 14.87 0.95
CA LYS A 39 -4.87 15.22 2.04
C LYS A 39 -3.74 16.15 1.57
N GLY A 40 -3.19 15.92 0.38
CA GLY A 40 -2.21 16.80 -0.23
C GLY A 40 -2.75 18.21 -0.51
N ALA A 41 -3.99 18.32 -0.98
CA ALA A 41 -4.64 19.61 -1.16
C ALA A 41 -4.85 20.35 0.18
N GLU A 42 -5.28 19.64 1.24
CA GLU A 42 -5.42 20.21 2.58
C GLU A 42 -4.11 20.77 3.12
N ILE A 43 -3.03 19.97 3.07
CA ILE A 43 -1.69 20.38 3.51
C ILE A 43 -1.24 21.61 2.73
N ARG A 44 -1.41 21.61 1.40
CA ARG A 44 -1.01 22.74 0.56
C ARG A 44 -1.71 24.04 0.94
N LEU A 45 -2.97 23.97 1.34
CA LEU A 45 -3.77 25.12 1.74
C LEU A 45 -3.42 25.61 3.16
N GLN A 46 -3.07 24.71 4.08
CA GLN A 46 -2.85 25.03 5.49
C GLN A 46 -1.39 25.34 5.82
N GLU A 47 -0.45 24.57 5.27
CA GLU A 47 0.97 24.54 5.66
C GLU A 47 1.91 24.91 4.50
N GLY A 48 1.40 24.93 3.26
CA GLY A 48 2.19 25.19 2.06
C GLY A 48 2.74 23.91 1.42
N ALA A 49 3.81 24.04 0.62
CA ALA A 49 4.26 22.97 -0.28
C ALA A 49 5.32 22.02 0.32
N ASP A 50 5.36 21.83 1.65
CA ASP A 50 6.26 20.84 2.28
C ASP A 50 5.47 19.63 2.79
N PHE A 51 5.59 18.51 2.07
CA PHE A 51 4.88 17.27 2.35
C PHE A 51 5.75 16.25 3.10
N ARG A 52 7.01 16.57 3.40
CA ARG A 52 7.98 15.62 3.99
C ARG A 52 7.53 15.08 5.34
N ALA A 53 6.88 15.90 6.16
CA ALA A 53 6.35 15.50 7.46
C ALA A 53 5.24 14.43 7.35
N TRP A 54 4.57 14.38 6.20
CA TRP A 54 3.44 13.49 5.94
C TRP A 54 3.83 12.21 5.20
N SER A 55 5.06 12.17 4.66
CA SER A 55 5.63 10.96 4.06
C SER A 55 5.68 9.84 5.10
N GLY A 56 5.37 8.62 4.68
CA GLY A 56 5.33 7.42 5.52
C GLY A 56 4.11 7.32 6.42
N GLY A 57 3.25 8.34 6.49
CA GLY A 57 2.05 8.33 7.33
C GLY A 57 1.07 7.21 6.96
N ASN A 58 0.20 6.85 7.91
CA ASN A 58 -0.87 5.88 7.67
C ASN A 58 -2.03 6.54 6.89
N PRO A 59 -2.23 6.20 5.60
CA PRO A 59 -3.28 6.82 4.80
C PRO A 59 -4.70 6.42 5.23
N PHE A 60 -4.86 5.33 6.00
CA PHE A 60 -6.15 4.89 6.50
C PHE A 60 -6.73 5.86 7.55
N GLU A 61 -5.88 6.62 8.26
CA GLU A 61 -6.30 7.67 9.22
C GLU A 61 -6.93 8.89 8.53
N TRP A 62 -6.79 9.01 7.22
CA TRP A 62 -7.27 10.16 6.45
C TRP A 62 -8.60 9.88 5.73
N PHE A 63 -9.17 8.69 5.90
CA PHE A 63 -10.50 8.39 5.41
C PHE A 63 -11.57 9.04 6.31
N GLY A 64 -12.63 9.54 5.69
CA GLY A 64 -13.79 10.06 6.44
C GLY A 64 -14.66 8.99 7.11
N SER A 65 -14.40 7.71 6.83
CA SER A 65 -15.10 6.56 7.41
C SER A 65 -14.17 5.35 7.45
N GLU A 66 -14.44 4.42 8.36
CA GLU A 66 -13.62 3.21 8.51
C GLU A 66 -13.53 2.40 7.20
N PRO A 67 -12.33 2.20 6.64
CA PRO A 67 -12.17 1.48 5.38
C PRO A 67 -12.41 -0.02 5.55
N ALA A 68 -13.04 -0.64 4.55
CA ALA A 68 -13.37 -2.06 4.61
C ALA A 68 -12.11 -2.94 4.75
N ARG A 69 -12.17 -3.91 5.66
CA ARG A 69 -11.11 -4.93 5.89
C ARG A 69 -9.76 -4.32 6.29
N TYR A 70 -9.77 -3.20 7.00
CA TYR A 70 -8.61 -2.63 7.65
C TYR A 70 -8.57 -3.03 9.13
N ASP A 71 -7.43 -3.49 9.63
CA ASP A 71 -7.25 -4.00 11.00
C ASP A 71 -6.52 -3.03 11.92
N GLY A 72 -6.29 -1.79 11.48
CA GLY A 72 -5.46 -0.84 12.21
C GLY A 72 -3.98 -1.17 12.08
N VAL A 73 -3.26 -1.16 13.19
CA VAL A 73 -1.83 -1.49 13.25
C VAL A 73 -1.64 -3.01 13.14
N CYS A 74 -0.64 -3.45 12.36
CA CYS A 74 -0.34 -4.87 12.20
C CYS A 74 0.11 -5.48 13.54
N HIS A 75 -0.65 -6.45 14.04
CA HIS A 75 -0.23 -7.34 15.13
C HIS A 75 0.65 -8.42 14.49
N ASP A 76 1.87 -8.64 15.01
CA ASP A 76 2.87 -9.57 14.45
C ASP A 76 3.43 -9.20 13.06
N GLY A 77 3.19 -7.97 12.60
CA GLY A 77 3.81 -7.42 11.40
C GLY A 77 3.16 -7.79 10.06
N LEU A 78 2.09 -8.59 10.06
CA LEU A 78 1.26 -8.91 8.89
C LEU A 78 -0.23 -8.90 9.25
N PRO A 79 -1.14 -8.54 8.32
CA PRO A 79 -2.58 -8.65 8.54
C PRO A 79 -3.09 -10.07 8.31
N GLU A 80 -4.32 -10.36 8.75
CA GLU A 80 -4.98 -11.61 8.37
C GLU A 80 -5.20 -11.68 6.85
N PRO A 81 -5.31 -12.90 6.27
CA PRO A 81 -5.58 -13.07 4.86
C PRO A 81 -6.83 -12.32 4.36
N GLY A 82 -6.65 -11.55 3.29
CA GLY A 82 -7.60 -10.67 2.62
C GLY A 82 -7.87 -9.36 3.36
N ARG A 83 -6.99 -8.97 4.28
CA ARG A 83 -7.10 -7.75 5.09
C ARG A 83 -5.88 -6.85 4.94
N TRP A 84 -6.05 -5.61 5.40
CA TRP A 84 -5.06 -4.54 5.38
C TRP A 84 -4.65 -4.17 6.79
N CYS A 85 -3.38 -3.80 6.99
CA CYS A 85 -2.94 -3.16 8.23
C CYS A 85 -1.82 -2.16 7.94
N PHE A 86 -1.55 -1.29 8.90
CA PHE A 86 -0.41 -0.38 8.89
C PHE A 86 0.71 -0.96 9.77
N LYS A 87 1.90 -1.09 9.21
CA LYS A 87 3.11 -1.50 9.93
C LYS A 87 4.01 -0.28 10.14
N PRO A 88 4.05 0.29 11.35
CA PRO A 88 4.99 1.35 11.67
C PRO A 88 6.45 0.86 11.53
N LEU A 89 7.33 1.76 11.11
CA LEU A 89 8.77 1.54 11.11
C LEU A 89 9.26 1.32 12.55
N GLN A 90 10.11 0.32 12.72
CA GLN A 90 10.73 -0.04 13.98
C GLN A 90 12.25 0.18 13.93
N THR A 91 12.89 0.15 15.10
CA THR A 91 14.35 0.25 15.20
C THR A 91 15.03 -0.82 14.35
N GLY A 92 15.88 -0.39 13.41
CA GLY A 92 16.57 -1.27 12.47
C GLY A 92 15.97 -1.28 11.07
N ASP A 93 14.74 -0.80 10.89
CA ASP A 93 14.16 -0.65 9.56
C ASP A 93 14.85 0.47 8.76
N LYS A 94 15.00 0.24 7.45
CA LYS A 94 15.55 1.25 6.53
C LYS A 94 14.66 2.50 6.54
N GLY A 95 15.26 3.64 6.84
CA GLY A 95 14.55 4.93 6.90
C GLY A 95 13.92 5.23 8.27
N TYR A 96 14.04 4.34 9.25
CA TYR A 96 13.63 4.62 10.63
C TYR A 96 14.39 5.81 11.21
N LYS A 97 13.67 6.74 11.82
CA LYS A 97 14.22 7.80 12.66
C LYS A 97 13.47 7.85 13.98
N LYS A 98 14.20 8.04 15.08
CA LYS A 98 13.64 7.98 16.44
C LYS A 98 12.54 9.02 16.70
N ASP A 99 12.63 10.18 16.05
CA ASP A 99 11.66 11.28 16.09
C ASP A 99 10.37 11.02 15.32
N THR A 100 10.35 10.01 14.44
CA THR A 100 9.18 9.60 13.63
C THR A 100 8.69 8.19 13.98
N ALA A 101 9.20 7.63 15.09
CA ALA A 101 8.88 6.28 15.53
C ALA A 101 7.37 6.12 15.76
N GLY A 102 6.78 5.09 15.16
CA GLY A 102 5.33 4.85 15.23
C GLY A 102 4.47 5.67 14.27
N ALA A 103 4.97 6.82 13.80
CA ALA A 103 4.21 7.73 12.91
C ALA A 103 4.41 7.42 11.42
N GLN A 104 5.59 6.89 11.05
CA GLN A 104 5.92 6.48 9.69
C GLN A 104 5.94 4.96 9.56
N GLY A 105 5.56 4.44 8.40
CA GLY A 105 5.36 3.01 8.20
C GLY A 105 4.96 2.65 6.78
N GLN A 106 4.43 1.45 6.65
CA GLN A 106 3.98 0.87 5.39
C GLN A 106 2.56 0.35 5.57
N VAL A 107 1.72 0.47 4.54
CA VAL A 107 0.47 -0.27 4.49
C VAL A 107 0.72 -1.62 3.84
N ILE A 108 0.19 -2.67 4.45
CA ILE A 108 0.38 -4.05 4.01
C ILE A 108 -0.99 -4.64 3.70
N PHE A 109 -1.07 -5.35 2.57
CA PHE A 109 -2.17 -6.22 2.22
C PHE A 109 -1.67 -7.65 2.17
N GLN A 110 -2.38 -8.57 2.83
CA GLN A 110 -2.10 -10.01 2.79
C GLN A 110 -3.12 -10.69 1.88
N PRO A 111 -2.79 -11.11 0.65
CA PRO A 111 -3.75 -11.82 -0.21
C PRO A 111 -4.17 -13.17 0.38
N ARG A 112 -5.42 -13.59 0.16
CA ARG A 112 -5.87 -14.97 0.45
C ARG A 112 -5.41 -15.96 -0.60
N GLN A 113 -5.25 -15.49 -1.83
CA GLN A 113 -4.88 -16.29 -2.98
C GLN A 113 -3.99 -15.48 -3.93
N PRO A 114 -3.38 -16.12 -4.94
CA PRO A 114 -2.58 -15.41 -5.92
C PRO A 114 -3.38 -14.31 -6.63
N ILE A 115 -2.87 -13.08 -6.61
CA ILE A 115 -3.43 -11.92 -7.30
C ILE A 115 -2.34 -11.15 -8.05
N THR A 116 -2.76 -10.37 -9.06
CA THR A 116 -1.87 -9.51 -9.84
C THR A 116 -2.35 -8.06 -9.86
N LEU A 117 -1.50 -7.14 -9.41
CA LEU A 117 -1.77 -5.70 -9.34
C LEU A 117 -0.72 -4.93 -10.13
N GLY A 118 -1.05 -4.56 -11.37
CA GLY A 118 -0.04 -4.07 -12.31
C GLY A 118 0.96 -5.19 -12.59
N ASP A 119 2.24 -4.89 -12.44
CA ASP A 119 3.33 -5.85 -12.66
C ASP A 119 3.68 -6.66 -11.40
N ARG A 120 3.00 -6.40 -10.27
CA ARG A 120 3.27 -7.07 -8.99
C ARG A 120 2.36 -8.27 -8.77
N GLN A 121 2.95 -9.35 -8.30
CA GLN A 121 2.23 -10.54 -7.86
C GLN A 121 2.24 -10.61 -6.33
N GLY A 122 1.11 -11.02 -5.76
CA GLY A 122 0.96 -11.27 -4.33
C GLY A 122 0.24 -12.59 -4.10
N SER A 123 0.47 -13.22 -2.96
CA SER A 123 -0.13 -14.49 -2.57
C SER A 123 -0.19 -14.62 -1.05
N GLY A 124 -0.72 -15.74 -0.54
CA GLY A 124 -0.70 -16.06 0.89
C GLY A 124 0.69 -15.99 1.54
N ASP A 125 1.75 -16.25 0.77
CA ASP A 125 3.13 -16.20 1.26
C ASP A 125 3.87 -14.91 0.87
N THR A 126 3.27 -14.10 0.01
CA THR A 126 3.87 -12.88 -0.54
C THR A 126 2.94 -11.69 -0.29
N PRO A 127 3.04 -11.07 0.90
CA PRO A 127 2.29 -9.85 1.20
C PRO A 127 2.74 -8.70 0.29
N MET A 128 1.82 -7.80 0.03
CA MET A 128 2.07 -6.62 -0.79
C MET A 128 2.10 -5.39 0.10
N ALA A 129 3.14 -4.56 -0.05
CA ALA A 129 3.34 -3.37 0.75
C ALA A 129 3.45 -2.10 -0.09
N TRP A 130 3.02 -0.99 0.50
CA TRP A 130 3.15 0.36 -0.04
C TRP A 130 3.49 1.36 1.06
N VAL A 131 4.09 2.48 0.67
CA VAL A 131 4.42 3.61 1.54
C VAL A 131 3.84 4.89 0.95
N VAL A 132 3.40 5.79 1.81
CA VAL A 132 3.07 7.16 1.39
C VAL A 132 4.38 7.89 1.12
N ALA A 133 4.57 8.38 -0.09
CA ALA A 133 5.75 9.13 -0.50
C ALA A 133 5.35 10.53 -0.96
N VAL A 134 6.31 11.44 -0.98
CA VAL A 134 6.14 12.75 -1.62
C VAL A 134 6.07 12.55 -3.14
N GLU A 135 5.11 13.19 -3.79
CA GLU A 135 5.08 13.39 -5.24
C GLU A 135 5.88 14.67 -5.54
N PHE A 136 6.85 14.58 -6.44
CA PHE A 136 7.71 15.69 -6.79
C PHE A 136 8.12 15.65 -8.26
N THR A 137 8.42 16.83 -8.80
CA THR A 137 9.09 16.94 -10.10
C THR A 137 10.59 16.79 -9.89
N ASP A 138 11.10 15.62 -10.24
CA ASP A 138 12.53 15.32 -10.25
C ASP A 138 13.22 16.10 -11.37
N ARG A 139 13.98 17.13 -11.00
CA ARG A 139 14.65 18.00 -11.98
C ARG A 139 15.98 17.45 -12.48
N ASN A 140 16.60 16.54 -11.72
CA ASN A 140 17.93 16.02 -12.04
C ASN A 140 17.91 14.54 -12.49
N GLY A 141 16.76 13.89 -12.43
CA GLY A 141 16.51 12.54 -12.94
C GLY A 141 17.06 11.44 -12.03
N ASN A 142 17.36 11.72 -10.76
CA ASN A 142 17.96 10.74 -9.85
C ASN A 142 16.92 9.87 -9.10
N GLY A 143 15.63 10.15 -9.27
CA GLY A 143 14.51 9.44 -8.65
C GLY A 143 14.38 9.69 -7.13
N ARG A 144 15.03 10.72 -6.59
CA ARG A 144 15.07 11.04 -5.16
C ARG A 144 14.60 12.47 -4.95
N LEU A 145 13.87 12.68 -3.85
CA LEU A 145 13.44 14.02 -3.48
C LEU A 145 14.64 14.83 -2.96
N ASP A 146 14.99 15.89 -3.69
CA ASP A 146 16.05 16.81 -3.34
C ASP A 146 15.51 18.19 -2.89
N GLY A 147 16.40 19.03 -2.35
CA GLY A 147 16.04 20.35 -1.83
C GLY A 147 15.50 21.34 -2.89
N GLN A 148 15.83 21.13 -4.16
CA GLN A 148 15.42 22.00 -5.28
C GLN A 148 14.20 21.48 -6.04
N ASP A 149 13.70 20.29 -5.70
CA ASP A 149 12.57 19.69 -6.38
C ASP A 149 11.26 20.34 -5.94
N LEU A 150 10.33 20.43 -6.89
CA LEU A 150 9.00 20.95 -6.62
C LEU A 150 8.12 19.81 -6.12
N GLN A 151 7.75 19.87 -4.84
CA GLN A 151 6.77 18.95 -4.27
C GLN A 151 5.36 19.35 -4.73
N SER A 152 4.63 18.39 -5.26
CA SER A 152 3.27 18.58 -5.80
C SER A 152 2.19 17.89 -4.95
N GLY A 153 2.57 16.96 -4.06
CA GLY A 153 1.62 16.34 -3.14
C GLY A 153 2.14 15.04 -2.52
N LEU A 154 1.22 14.11 -2.27
CA LEU A 154 1.48 12.78 -1.75
C LEU A 154 1.08 11.71 -2.77
N ARG A 155 1.81 10.60 -2.81
CA ARG A 155 1.55 9.45 -3.67
C ARG A 155 1.70 8.14 -2.91
N LEU A 156 1.01 7.10 -3.37
CA LEU A 156 1.17 5.75 -2.86
C LEU A 156 2.24 5.03 -3.69
N GLN A 157 3.39 4.74 -3.09
CA GLN A 157 4.51 4.08 -3.75
C GLN A 157 4.60 2.61 -3.31
N PRO A 158 4.69 1.64 -4.23
CA PRO A 158 4.95 0.25 -3.85
C PRO A 158 6.32 0.12 -3.16
N VAL A 159 6.37 -0.70 -2.12
CA VAL A 159 7.65 -1.10 -1.52
C VAL A 159 8.16 -2.30 -2.30
N GLU A 160 9.34 -2.17 -2.91
CA GLU A 160 10.04 -3.29 -3.54
C GLU A 160 10.34 -4.35 -2.49
N THR A 161 9.86 -5.57 -2.72
CA THR A 161 10.22 -6.74 -1.94
C THR A 161 11.43 -7.42 -2.57
N GLN A 162 12.21 -8.21 -1.83
CA GLN A 162 13.42 -8.86 -2.37
C GLN A 162 13.13 -9.77 -3.59
N ASN A 163 11.91 -10.27 -3.75
CA ASN A 163 11.51 -11.04 -4.93
C ASN A 163 11.42 -10.20 -6.21
N ASP A 164 11.19 -8.89 -6.11
CA ASP A 164 11.11 -8.00 -7.28
C ASP A 164 12.51 -7.74 -7.90
N ARG A 165 13.59 -8.12 -7.21
CA ARG A 165 14.99 -7.96 -7.68
C ARG A 165 15.57 -9.19 -8.37
N ALA A 166 14.86 -10.31 -8.39
CA ALA A 166 15.35 -11.55 -8.98
C ALA A 166 15.16 -11.63 -10.52
N GLU A 167 14.54 -10.62 -11.14
CA GLU A 167 14.21 -10.62 -12.58
C GLU A 167 14.78 -9.43 -13.38
N HIS A 168 15.85 -8.79 -12.91
CA HIS A 168 16.59 -7.76 -13.67
C HIS A 168 18.08 -8.11 -13.83
#